data_AF-A0A2H1ISZ1-F1
#
_entry.id   AF-A0A2H1ISZ1-F1
#
_cell.length_a   1.000
_cell.length_b   1.000
_cell.length_c   1.000
_cell.angle_alpha   90.00
_cell.angle_beta   90.00
_cell.angle_gamma   90.00
#
_symmetry.space_group_name_H-M   'P 1'
#
loop_
_entity.id
_entity.type
_entity.pdbx_description
1 polymer ?
#
loop_
_entity_poly.entity_id
_entity_poly.type
_entity_poly.pdbx_seq_one_letter_code
_entity_poly.pdbx_strand_id
1 'polypeptide(L)'
;MNTLLRGLQERGLITRPATAESGRILPTRLTSAGVEVLDQAVSRVEAVSARMVSPLDDETRTMVTEALGRCIAALEEAEDG
;
A
#
# COMPACT_ATOMS: atom_id res chain seq x y z
N MET A 1 -2.70 19.74 -2.87
CA MET A 1 -3.62 19.12 -3.84
C MET A 1 -3.37 17.62 -3.81
N ASN A 2 -4.24 16.80 -3.21
CA ASN A 2 -4.06 15.35 -3.22
C ASN A 2 -5.10 14.75 -4.18
N THR A 3 -4.76 14.76 -5.47
CA THR A 3 -5.59 14.31 -6.59
C THR A 3 -6.09 12.88 -6.40
N LEU A 4 -5.26 12.03 -5.80
CA LEU A 4 -5.62 10.66 -5.45
C LEU A 4 -6.75 10.63 -4.42
N LEU A 5 -6.61 11.35 -3.30
CA LEU A 5 -7.67 11.42 -2.29
C LEU A 5 -8.96 12.03 -2.85
N ARG A 6 -8.87 13.07 -3.69
CA ARG A 6 -10.08 13.62 -4.34
C ARG A 6 -10.79 12.56 -5.18
N GLY A 7 -10.07 11.82 -6.03
CA GLY A 7 -10.67 10.77 -6.84
C GLY A 7 -11.27 9.63 -6.01
N LEU A 8 -10.66 9.25 -4.90
CA LEU A 8 -11.22 8.25 -3.98
C LEU A 8 -12.49 8.75 -3.28
N GLN A 9 -12.52 10.04 -2.92
CA GLN A 9 -13.68 10.66 -2.27
C GLN A 9 -14.85 10.85 -3.25
N GLU A 10 -14.58 11.28 -4.48
CA GLU A 10 -15.59 11.38 -5.56
C GLU A 10 -16.22 10.03 -5.90
N ARG A 11 -15.46 8.93 -5.75
CA ARG A 11 -15.93 7.56 -5.90
C ARG A 11 -16.62 6.99 -4.64
N GLY A 12 -16.70 7.77 -3.56
CA GLY A 12 -17.30 7.34 -2.30
C GLY A 12 -16.53 6.24 -1.56
N LEU A 13 -15.25 6.02 -1.86
CA LEU A 13 -14.43 4.99 -1.23
C LEU A 13 -13.79 5.46 0.09
N ILE A 14 -13.70 6.77 0.26
CA ILE A 14 -13.23 7.39 1.50
C ILE A 14 -14.19 8.50 1.94
N THR A 15 -14.24 8.73 3.24
CA THR A 15 -14.83 9.94 3.82
C THR A 15 -13.74 10.84 4.37
N ARG A 16 -14.00 12.13 4.30
CA ARG A 16 -13.27 13.15 5.05
C ARG A 16 -14.30 14.00 5.75
N PRO A 17 -14.33 14.04 7.10
CA PRO A 17 -15.24 14.89 7.83
C PRO A 17 -15.05 16.35 7.38
N ALA A 18 -16.14 17.08 7.18
CA ALA A 18 -16.08 18.53 6.94
C ALA A 18 -15.73 19.30 8.22
N THR A 19 -16.06 18.72 9.38
CA THR A 19 -15.81 19.23 10.72
C THR A 19 -15.16 18.16 11.58
N ALA A 20 -14.25 18.57 12.47
CA ALA A 20 -13.60 17.65 13.39
C ALA A 20 -14.58 17.28 14.50
N GLU A 21 -14.79 15.98 14.72
CA GLU A 21 -15.59 15.47 15.84
C GLU A 21 -14.96 15.81 17.20
N SER A 22 -13.63 15.85 17.26
CA SER A 22 -12.87 16.47 18.36
C SER A 22 -11.49 16.93 17.87
N GLY A 23 -10.99 18.03 18.44
CA GLY A 23 -9.67 18.57 18.09
C GLY A 23 -9.62 19.28 16.72
N ARG A 24 -8.45 19.25 16.07
CA ARG A 24 -8.17 19.96 14.80
C ARG A 24 -7.92 19.03 13.61
N ILE A 25 -8.11 17.72 13.77
CA ILE A 25 -7.76 16.72 12.75
C ILE A 25 -9.02 16.28 12.00
N LEU A 26 -8.95 16.29 10.67
CA LEU A 26 -9.98 15.77 9.76
C LEU A 26 -9.44 14.49 9.11
N PRO A 27 -9.54 13.32 9.79
CA PRO A 27 -8.95 12.09 9.29
C PRO A 27 -9.70 11.61 8.05
N THR A 28 -8.95 11.20 7.05
CA THR A 28 -9.50 10.42 5.94
C THR A 28 -9.74 9.00 6.43
N ARG A 29 -10.94 8.45 6.20
CA ARG A 29 -11.29 7.07 6.55
C ARG A 29 -11.87 6.34 5.35
N LEU A 30 -11.70 5.02 5.28
CA LEU A 30 -12.42 4.21 4.29
C LEU A 30 -13.91 4.16 4.62
N THR A 31 -14.74 4.15 3.59
CA THR A 31 -16.15 3.72 3.71
C THR A 31 -16.21 2.19 3.70
N SER A 32 -17.38 1.61 3.98
CA SER A 32 -17.60 0.16 3.80
C SER A 32 -17.27 -0.29 2.36
N ALA A 33 -17.72 0.47 1.35
CA ALA A 33 -17.38 0.22 -0.04
C ALA A 33 -15.86 0.37 -0.31
N GLY A 34 -15.20 1.32 0.37
CA GLY A 34 -13.75 1.46 0.34
C GLY A 34 -13.01 0.24 0.88
N VAL A 35 -13.49 -0.34 1.99
CA VAL A 35 -12.94 -1.57 2.57
C VAL A 35 -13.09 -2.74 1.61
N GLU A 36 -14.27 -2.91 1.00
CA GLU A 36 -14.52 -3.99 0.01
C GLU A 36 -13.61 -3.87 -1.22
N VAL A 37 -13.42 -2.65 -1.74
CA VAL A 37 -12.52 -2.42 -2.88
C VAL A 37 -11.05 -2.66 -2.49
N LEU A 38 -10.65 -2.25 -1.28
CA LEU A 38 -9.31 -2.50 -0.77
C LEU A 38 -9.05 -4.01 -0.65
N ASP A 39 -9.98 -4.77 -0.09
CA ASP A 39 -9.87 -6.23 0.05
C ASP A 39 -9.69 -6.93 -1.31
N GLN A 40 -10.50 -6.55 -2.29
CA GLN A 40 -10.34 -7.06 -3.67
C GLN A 40 -8.99 -6.69 -4.28
N ALA A 41 -8.49 -5.48 -4.02
CA ALA A 41 -7.19 -5.05 -4.53
C ALA A 41 -6.06 -5.84 -3.87
N VAL A 42 -6.11 -6.02 -2.55
CA VAL A 42 -5.14 -6.82 -1.79
C VAL A 42 -5.11 -8.25 -2.31
N SER A 43 -6.26 -8.89 -2.44
CA SER A 43 -6.37 -10.26 -2.96
C SER A 43 -5.75 -10.41 -4.36
N ARG A 44 -5.95 -9.44 -5.25
CA ARG A 44 -5.33 -9.45 -6.60
C ARG A 44 -3.81 -9.30 -6.53
N VAL A 45 -3.32 -8.41 -5.67
CA VAL A 45 -1.88 -8.21 -5.48
C VAL A 45 -1.23 -9.46 -4.90
N GLU A 46 -1.85 -10.09 -3.90
CA GLU A 46 -1.38 -11.34 -3.31
C GLU A 46 -1.33 -12.46 -4.36
N ALA A 47 -2.37 -12.61 -5.18
CA ALA A 47 -2.41 -13.62 -6.24
C ALA A 47 -1.30 -13.43 -7.27
N VAL A 48 -1.07 -12.18 -7.71
CA VAL A 48 0.03 -11.85 -8.63
C VAL A 48 1.38 -12.11 -7.96
N SER A 49 1.55 -11.67 -6.72
CA SER A 49 2.80 -11.84 -5.97
C SER A 49 3.13 -13.30 -5.81
N ALA A 50 2.17 -14.13 -5.39
CA ALA A 50 2.32 -15.57 -5.26
C ALA A 50 2.70 -16.25 -6.59
N ARG A 51 2.07 -15.84 -7.71
CA ARG A 51 2.40 -16.34 -9.04
C ARG A 51 3.80 -15.93 -9.50
N MET A 52 4.25 -14.72 -9.19
CA MET A 52 5.59 -14.25 -9.58
C MET A 52 6.70 -15.08 -8.95
N VAL A 53 6.49 -15.52 -7.70
CA VAL A 53 7.48 -16.28 -6.92
C VAL A 53 7.24 -17.79 -6.94
N SER A 54 6.16 -18.27 -7.57
CA SER A 54 5.84 -19.71 -7.62
C SER A 54 6.89 -20.59 -8.29
N PRO A 55 7.74 -20.11 -9.22
CA PRO A 55 8.82 -20.93 -9.77
C PRO A 55 10.02 -21.13 -8.82
N LEU A 56 10.09 -20.38 -7.71
CA LEU A 56 11.21 -20.40 -6.79
C LEU A 56 10.93 -21.35 -5.62
N ASP A 57 11.89 -22.17 -5.28
CA ASP A 57 11.89 -22.90 -4.01
C ASP A 57 12.21 -21.96 -2.82
N ASP A 58 12.05 -22.48 -1.61
CA ASP A 58 12.19 -21.68 -0.38
C ASP A 58 13.60 -21.13 -0.18
N GLU A 59 14.63 -21.89 -0.59
CA GLU A 59 16.02 -21.48 -0.53
C GLU A 59 16.28 -20.30 -1.48
N THR A 60 15.89 -20.43 -2.74
CA THR A 60 16.06 -19.38 -3.75
C THR A 60 15.27 -18.13 -3.38
N ARG A 61 14.05 -18.29 -2.84
CA ARG A 61 13.23 -17.15 -2.37
C ARG A 61 13.93 -16.39 -1.25
N THR A 62 14.52 -17.10 -0.29
CA THR A 62 15.28 -16.49 0.80
C THR A 62 16.47 -15.70 0.25
N MET A 63 17.26 -16.32 -0.63
CA MET A 63 18.41 -15.67 -1.26
C MET A 63 18.03 -14.39 -2.03
N VAL A 64 16.96 -14.43 -2.83
CA VAL A 64 16.49 -13.26 -3.59
C VAL A 64 16.04 -12.14 -2.65
N THR A 65 15.32 -12.50 -1.59
CA THR A 65 14.83 -11.52 -0.59
C THR A 65 15.99 -10.82 0.11
N GLU A 66 17.01 -11.57 0.54
CA GLU A 66 18.21 -11.01 1.16
C GLU A 66 18.99 -10.11 0.20
N ALA A 67 19.16 -10.54 -1.06
CA ALA A 67 19.87 -9.76 -2.06
C ALA A 67 19.17 -8.41 -2.34
N LEU A 68 17.84 -8.42 -2.51
CA LEU A 68 17.04 -7.21 -2.68
C LEU A 68 17.13 -6.28 -1.45
N GLY A 69 17.09 -6.84 -0.24
CA GLY A 69 17.27 -6.07 0.99
C GLY A 69 18.60 -5.33 1.05
N ARG A 70 19.70 -5.98 0.62
CA ARG A 70 21.03 -5.33 0.53
C ARG A 70 21.06 -4.21 -0.51
N CYS A 71 20.39 -4.40 -1.67
CA CYS A 71 20.29 -3.35 -2.68
C CYS A 71 19.51 -2.13 -2.17
N ILE A 72 18.40 -2.34 -1.44
CA ILE A 72 17.62 -1.24 -0.86
C ILE A 72 18.46 -0.46 0.15
N ALA A 73 19.12 -1.15 1.08
CA ALA A 73 19.97 -0.50 2.09
C ALA A 73 21.08 0.35 1.44
N ALA A 74 21.73 -0.15 0.40
CA ALA A 74 22.77 0.60 -0.33
C ALA A 74 22.22 1.86 -1.04
N LEU A 75 20.96 1.84 -1.48
CA LEU A 75 20.32 3.01 -2.09
C LEU A 75 19.92 4.05 -1.04
N GLU A 76 19.43 3.62 0.12
CA GLU A 76 19.09 4.52 1.23
C GLU A 76 20.34 5.20 1.80
N GLU A 77 21.44 4.47 1.98
CA GLU A 77 22.72 5.02 2.44
C GLU A 77 23.30 6.08 1.48
N ALA A 78 23.02 5.98 0.18
CA ALA A 78 23.48 6.93 -0.84
C ALA A 78 22.61 8.20 -0.93
N GLU A 79 21.38 8.17 -0.41
CA GLU A 79 20.48 9.33 -0.36
C GLU A 79 20.69 10.21 0.89
N ASP A 80 21.28 9.66 1.95
CA ASP A 80 21.57 10.34 3.22
C ASP A 80 22.99 10.96 3.32
N GLY A 81 23.81 10.87 2.27
CA GLY A 81 25.18 11.42 2.19
C GLY A 81 25.35 12.57 1.20
#